data_AF-A0A3C1MSS4-F1
#
_entry.id   AF-A0A3C1MSS4-F1
#
_cell.length_a   1.000
_cell.length_b   1.000
_cell.length_c   1.000
_cell.angle_alpha   90.00
_cell.angle_beta   90.00
_cell.angle_gamma   90.00
#
_symmetry.space_group_name_H-M   'P 1'
#
loop_
_entity.id
_entity.type
_entity.pdbx_description
1 polymer ?
#
loop_
_entity_poly.entity_id
_entity_poly.type
_entity_poly.pdbx_seq_one_letter_code
_entity_poly.pdbx_strand_id
1 'polypeptide(L)'
;MPNSKDTYSRPSDTPSFVVREDTIEYGFIGKLQSLKYEYREGIDTYQFRKEEDRYSKRIGMERIAEEGYNLNISRYISTAVGEEEIDLAATHASLVEIENAIQIATAKHNEFLKELEKPLLPSAD
;
A
#
# COMPACT_ATOMS: atom_id res chain seq x y z
N MET A 1 0.46 -18.14 -52.60
CA MET A 1 1.30 -18.84 -51.61
C MET A 1 2.11 -17.80 -50.84
N PRO A 2 2.10 -17.82 -49.50
CA PRO A 2 2.70 -16.77 -48.69
C PRO A 2 4.20 -17.03 -48.49
N ASN A 3 5.03 -16.01 -48.72
CA ASN A 3 6.43 -16.01 -48.30
C ASN A 3 6.55 -15.18 -47.03
N SER A 4 6.46 -15.85 -45.87
CA SER A 4 6.89 -15.31 -44.59
C SER A 4 8.41 -15.18 -44.64
N LYS A 5 8.92 -13.97 -44.83
CA LYS A 5 10.31 -13.69 -44.49
C LYS A 5 10.34 -13.44 -42.99
N ASP A 6 10.68 -14.48 -42.24
CA ASP A 6 11.00 -14.38 -40.83
C ASP A 6 12.25 -13.51 -40.67
N THR A 7 12.07 -12.20 -40.49
CA THR A 7 13.16 -11.21 -40.39
C THR A 7 13.82 -11.18 -39.01
N TYR A 8 13.78 -12.27 -38.25
CA TYR A 8 14.45 -12.38 -36.96
C TYR A 8 15.29 -13.66 -36.88
N SER A 9 16.26 -13.81 -37.79
CA SER A 9 17.42 -14.64 -37.49
C SER A 9 18.30 -13.89 -36.48
N ARG A 10 18.22 -14.29 -35.21
CA ARG A 10 19.17 -13.86 -34.17
C ARG A 10 20.58 -14.32 -34.59
N PRO A 11 21.57 -13.42 -34.71
CA PRO A 11 22.96 -13.86 -34.87
C PRO A 11 23.35 -14.65 -33.60
N SER A 12 23.82 -15.89 -33.78
CA SER A 12 24.19 -16.82 -32.71
C SER A 12 25.48 -16.46 -31.96
N ASP A 13 26.08 -15.31 -32.27
CA ASP A 13 27.40 -14.89 -31.80
C ASP A 13 27.38 -13.70 -30.84
N THR A 14 26.28 -13.48 -30.11
CA THR A 14 26.39 -12.67 -28.89
C THR A 14 27.25 -13.45 -27.89
N PRO A 15 28.45 -12.96 -27.50
CA PRO A 15 29.23 -13.63 -26.48
C PRO A 15 28.36 -13.69 -25.22
N SER A 16 28.16 -14.90 -24.70
CA SER A 16 27.62 -15.05 -23.36
C SER A 16 28.59 -14.32 -22.43
N PHE A 17 28.12 -13.24 -21.80
CA PHE A 17 28.85 -12.60 -20.72
C PHE A 17 28.87 -13.58 -19.54
N VAL A 18 29.74 -14.60 -19.64
CA VAL A 18 29.99 -15.56 -18.59
C VAL A 18 31.09 -14.96 -17.75
N VAL A 19 30.70 -14.30 -16.66
CA VAL A 19 31.64 -13.93 -15.62
C VAL A 19 32.16 -15.24 -15.04
N ARG A 20 33.46 -15.51 -15.19
CA ARG A 20 34.08 -16.70 -14.62
C ARG A 20 34.21 -16.51 -13.11
N GLU A 21 33.68 -17.45 -12.35
CA GLU A 21 33.57 -17.37 -10.89
C GLU A 21 34.94 -17.29 -10.18
N ASP A 22 36.00 -17.76 -10.85
CA ASP A 22 37.40 -17.74 -10.41
C ASP A 22 38.02 -16.32 -10.32
N THR A 23 37.45 -15.34 -11.01
CA THR A 23 37.94 -13.94 -11.05
C THR A 23 37.14 -13.00 -10.15
N ILE A 24 36.12 -13.52 -9.45
CA ILE A 24 35.23 -12.74 -8.61
C ILE A 24 35.64 -12.90 -7.15
N GLU A 25 35.95 -11.78 -6.48
CA GLU A 25 36.21 -11.80 -5.04
C GLU A 25 35.02 -12.41 -4.27
N TYR A 26 35.30 -13.29 -3.32
CA TYR A 26 34.27 -14.03 -2.56
C TYR A 26 33.21 -13.10 -1.91
N GLY A 27 33.63 -11.89 -1.48
CA GLY A 27 32.71 -10.87 -0.96
C GLY A 27 31.79 -10.25 -2.01
N PHE A 28 32.24 -10.13 -3.26
CA PHE A 28 31.44 -9.63 -4.37
C PHE A 28 30.43 -10.70 -4.85
N ILE A 29 30.81 -11.98 -4.87
CA ILE A 29 29.88 -13.10 -5.12
C ILE A 29 28.75 -13.08 -4.09
N GLY A 30 29.07 -12.97 -2.80
CA GLY A 30 28.07 -12.93 -1.73
C GLY A 30 27.07 -11.77 -1.91
N LYS A 31 27.56 -10.58 -2.25
CA LYS A 31 26.71 -9.40 -2.49
C LYS A 31 25.81 -9.56 -3.72
N LEU A 32 26.35 -10.08 -4.82
CA LEU A 32 25.57 -10.35 -6.03
C LEU A 32 24.52 -11.46 -5.82
N GLN A 33 24.87 -12.50 -5.08
CA GLN A 33 23.93 -13.57 -4.74
C GLN A 33 22.79 -13.01 -3.87
N SER A 34 23.10 -12.20 -2.84
CA SER A 34 22.08 -11.54 -2.02
C SER A 34 21.10 -10.74 -2.87
N LEU A 35 21.63 -9.91 -3.79
CA LEU A 35 20.81 -9.10 -4.69
C LEU A 35 19.92 -9.98 -5.59
N LYS A 36 20.47 -11.08 -6.14
CA LYS A 36 19.70 -12.03 -6.95
C LYS A 36 18.51 -12.62 -6.20
N TYR A 37 18.66 -12.94 -4.92
CA TYR A 37 17.55 -13.48 -4.12
C TYR A 37 16.56 -12.40 -3.71
N GLU A 38 17.03 -11.21 -3.35
CA GLU A 38 16.20 -10.07 -2.96
C GLU A 38 15.24 -9.64 -4.08
N TYR A 39 15.72 -9.58 -5.33
CA TYR A 39 14.91 -9.15 -6.48
C TYR A 39 14.27 -10.30 -7.26
N ARG A 40 14.35 -11.54 -6.75
CA ARG A 40 13.83 -12.72 -7.45
C ARG A 40 12.36 -12.58 -7.81
N GLU A 41 11.55 -12.07 -6.89
CA GLU A 41 10.12 -11.89 -7.10
C GLU A 41 9.81 -10.92 -8.24
N GLY A 42 10.50 -9.77 -8.28
CA GLY A 42 10.36 -8.81 -9.39
C GLY A 42 10.78 -9.40 -10.74
N ILE A 43 11.83 -10.24 -10.76
CA ILE A 43 12.28 -10.95 -11.95
C ILE A 43 11.23 -11.96 -12.41
N ASP A 44 10.67 -12.74 -11.49
CA ASP A 44 9.61 -13.72 -11.79
C ASP A 44 8.35 -13.02 -12.31
N THR A 45 7.93 -11.94 -11.66
CA THR A 45 6.77 -11.14 -12.08
C THR A 45 6.96 -10.58 -13.48
N TYR A 46 8.16 -10.10 -13.82
CA TYR A 46 8.50 -9.73 -15.19
C TYR A 46 8.47 -10.94 -16.13
N GLN A 47 9.20 -12.02 -15.86
CA GLN A 47 9.35 -13.16 -16.76
C GLN A 47 8.01 -13.83 -17.08
N PHE A 48 7.17 -14.03 -16.07
CA PHE A 48 5.90 -14.73 -16.21
C PHE A 48 4.70 -13.80 -16.40
N ARG A 49 4.93 -12.47 -16.44
CA ARG A 49 3.88 -11.44 -16.56
C ARG A 49 2.78 -11.64 -15.50
N LYS A 50 3.18 -11.93 -14.26
CA LYS A 50 2.25 -12.09 -13.14
C LYS A 50 1.61 -10.74 -12.83
N GLU A 51 0.30 -10.74 -12.60
CA GLU A 51 -0.42 -9.57 -12.11
C GLU A 51 -0.53 -9.66 -10.59
N GLU A 52 -0.26 -8.55 -9.92
CA GLU A 52 -0.31 -8.43 -8.48
C GLU A 52 -0.93 -7.09 -8.14
N ASP A 53 -1.91 -7.08 -7.24
CA ASP A 53 -2.54 -5.85 -6.81
C ASP A 53 -1.47 -4.89 -6.28
N ARG A 54 -1.52 -3.63 -6.70
CA ARG A 54 -0.57 -2.57 -6.32
C ARG A 54 0.88 -2.71 -6.80
N TYR A 55 1.29 -3.81 -7.44
CA TYR A 55 2.69 -4.03 -7.82
C TYR A 55 2.91 -4.39 -9.29
N SER A 56 1.97 -5.07 -9.96
CA SER A 56 2.12 -5.45 -11.37
C SER A 56 0.77 -5.55 -12.09
N LYS A 57 0.67 -4.93 -13.27
CA LYS A 57 -0.52 -5.00 -14.12
C LYS A 57 -0.13 -5.04 -15.59
N ARG A 58 -0.82 -5.87 -16.38
CA ARG A 58 -0.67 -5.84 -17.84
C ARG A 58 -1.54 -4.73 -18.40
N ILE A 59 -0.92 -3.83 -19.16
CA ILE A 59 -1.61 -2.71 -19.80
C ILE A 59 -1.73 -3.01 -21.30
N GLY A 60 -2.96 -2.90 -21.82
CA GLY A 60 -3.25 -3.06 -23.24
C GLY A 60 -2.82 -1.83 -24.05
N MET A 61 -2.65 -2.02 -25.37
CA MET A 61 -2.26 -0.94 -26.28
C MET A 61 -3.27 0.21 -26.36
N GLU A 62 -4.56 -0.09 -26.20
CA GLU A 62 -5.63 0.91 -26.17
C GLU A 62 -5.41 1.92 -25.04
N ARG A 63 -5.15 1.45 -23.81
CA ARG A 63 -4.88 2.31 -22.66
C ARG A 63 -3.60 3.14 -22.84
N ILE A 64 -2.58 2.58 -23.48
CA ILE A 64 -1.35 3.32 -23.79
C ILE A 64 -1.65 4.46 -24.77
N ALA A 65 -2.54 4.24 -25.74
CA ALA A 65 -2.95 5.27 -26.70
C ALA A 65 -3.78 6.38 -26.04
N GLU A 66 -4.69 6.05 -25.09
CA GLU A 66 -5.44 7.02 -24.30
C GLU A 66 -4.53 7.98 -23.52
N GLU A 67 -3.42 7.47 -22.99
CA GLU A 67 -2.41 8.24 -22.24
C GLU A 67 -1.38 8.92 -23.18
N GLY A 68 -1.65 8.97 -24.48
CA GLY A 68 -0.79 9.65 -25.46
C GLY A 68 0.57 8.97 -25.65
N TYR A 69 0.64 7.64 -25.52
CA TYR A 69 1.87 6.85 -25.54
C TYR A 69 2.88 7.22 -24.45
N ASN A 70 2.45 7.92 -23.41
CA ASN A 70 3.26 8.13 -22.23
C ASN A 70 3.27 6.86 -21.39
N LEU A 71 4.44 6.23 -21.24
CA LEU A 71 4.59 5.04 -20.40
C LEU A 71 4.62 5.37 -18.90
N ASN A 72 4.81 6.64 -18.53
CA ASN A 72 4.62 7.13 -17.18
C ASN A 72 3.13 7.40 -16.93
N ILE A 73 2.37 6.33 -16.88
CA ILE A 73 0.94 6.40 -16.60
C ILE A 73 0.83 6.53 -15.09
N SER A 74 0.26 7.66 -14.64
CA SER A 74 0.21 8.02 -13.21
C SER A 74 -0.28 6.84 -12.38
N ARG A 75 0.37 6.60 -11.23
CA ARG A 75 0.21 5.42 -10.37
C ARG A 75 -1.17 4.77 -10.52
N TYR A 76 -1.21 3.58 -11.10
CA TYR A 76 -2.38 2.69 -11.12
C TYR A 76 -2.81 2.18 -9.74
N ILE A 77 -2.28 2.80 -8.70
CA ILE A 77 -2.19 2.28 -7.36
C ILE A 77 -2.48 3.45 -6.44
N SER A 78 -3.71 3.49 -5.95
CA SER A 78 -4.02 4.33 -4.79
C SER A 78 -3.31 3.71 -3.59
N THR A 79 -2.37 4.44 -3.01
CA THR A 79 -1.80 4.07 -1.69
C THR A 79 -2.73 4.45 -0.55
N ALA A 80 -3.93 4.97 -0.85
CA ALA A 80 -4.93 5.24 0.17
C ALA A 80 -5.36 3.91 0.78
N VAL A 81 -4.96 3.71 2.04
CA VAL A 81 -5.56 2.69 2.89
C VAL A 81 -6.99 3.14 3.12
N GLY A 82 -7.98 2.30 2.78
CA GLY A 82 -9.37 2.59 3.13
C GLY A 82 -9.46 2.76 4.64
N GLU A 83 -9.95 3.90 5.09
CA GLU A 83 -10.21 4.13 6.50
C GLU A 83 -11.25 3.12 7.00
N GLU A 84 -11.15 2.71 8.27
CA GLU A 84 -12.15 1.84 8.86
C GLU A 84 -13.51 2.53 8.85
N GLU A 85 -14.55 1.78 8.49
CA GLU A 85 -15.92 2.30 8.43
C GLU A 85 -16.41 2.59 9.86
N ILE A 86 -16.57 3.88 10.19
CA ILE A 86 -17.04 4.31 11.52
C ILE A 86 -18.56 4.21 11.56
N ASP A 87 -19.08 3.42 12.50
CA ASP A 87 -20.52 3.44 12.82
C ASP A 87 -20.85 4.73 13.60
N LEU A 88 -21.39 5.71 12.86
CA LEU A 88 -21.82 6.99 13.41
C LEU A 88 -22.96 6.83 14.42
N ALA A 89 -23.85 5.84 14.25
CA ALA A 89 -24.97 5.63 15.16
C ALA A 89 -24.48 5.08 16.51
N ALA A 90 -23.58 4.10 16.49
CA ALA A 90 -22.96 3.57 17.71
C ALA A 90 -22.12 4.64 18.44
N THR A 91 -21.36 5.43 17.69
CA THR A 91 -20.56 6.53 18.26
C THR A 91 -21.46 7.58 18.92
N HIS A 92 -22.56 7.96 18.26
CA HIS A 92 -23.53 8.90 18.83
C HIS A 92 -24.19 8.36 20.10
N ALA A 93 -24.59 7.09 20.11
CA ALA A 93 -25.15 6.45 21.31
C ALA A 93 -24.17 6.49 22.49
N SER A 94 -22.89 6.17 22.25
CA SER A 94 -21.84 6.26 23.28
C SER A 94 -21.68 7.68 23.83
N LEU A 95 -21.73 8.71 22.97
CA LEU A 95 -21.65 10.10 23.41
C LEU A 95 -22.83 10.48 24.31
N VAL A 96 -24.05 10.04 23.96
CA VAL A 96 -25.26 10.30 24.77
C VAL A 96 -25.18 9.60 26.14
N GLU A 97 -24.68 8.36 26.18
CA GLU A 97 -24.46 7.65 27.44
C GLU A 97 -23.45 8.35 28.35
N ILE A 98 -22.34 8.82 27.78
CA ILE A 98 -21.30 9.57 28.52
C ILE A 98 -21.88 10.88 29.06
N GLU A 99 -22.65 11.62 28.26
CA GLU A 99 -23.29 12.87 28.69
C GLU A 99 -24.24 12.63 29.86
N ASN A 100 -25.10 11.60 29.78
CA ASN A 100 -25.99 11.23 30.88
C ASN A 100 -25.22 10.88 32.16
N ALA A 101 -24.11 10.14 32.04
CA ALA A 101 -23.28 9.78 33.18
C ALA A 101 -22.63 11.02 33.82
N ILE A 102 -22.17 11.98 33.01
CA ILE A 102 -21.62 13.26 33.48
C ILE A 102 -22.68 14.06 34.24
N GLN A 103 -23.91 14.14 33.71
CA GLN A 103 -25.00 14.88 34.37
C GLN A 103 -25.36 14.27 35.73
N ILE A 104 -25.50 12.94 35.81
CA ILE A 104 -25.78 12.24 37.07
C ILE A 104 -24.64 12.45 38.08
N ALA A 105 -23.39 12.33 37.65
CA ALA A 105 -22.23 12.53 38.52
C ALA A 105 -22.14 13.97 39.01
N THR A 106 -22.42 14.95 38.15
CA THR A 106 -22.40 16.38 38.47
C THR A 106 -23.51 16.73 39.46
N ALA A 107 -24.72 16.21 39.26
CA ALA A 107 -25.84 16.38 40.19
C ALA A 107 -25.49 15.85 41.59
N LYS A 108 -24.96 14.62 41.66
CA LYS A 108 -24.51 14.01 42.92
C LYS A 108 -23.37 14.80 43.57
N HIS A 109 -22.44 15.32 42.78
CA HIS A 109 -21.35 16.14 43.31
C HIS A 109 -21.86 17.46 43.89
N ASN A 110 -22.83 18.08 43.22
CA ASN A 110 -23.46 19.32 43.69
C ASN A 110 -24.26 19.12 44.98
N GLU A 111 -24.85 17.94 45.22
CA GLU A 111 -25.44 17.60 46.53
C GLU A 111 -24.40 17.70 47.65
N PHE A 112 -23.22 17.10 47.47
CA PHE A 112 -22.13 17.18 48.46
C PHE A 112 -21.59 18.60 48.63
N LEU A 113 -21.45 19.37 47.54
CA LEU A 113 -20.99 20.77 47.63
C LEU A 113 -21.97 21.64 48.41
N LYS A 114 -23.28 21.37 48.28
CA LYS A 114 -24.32 22.06 49.05
C LYS A 114 -24.22 21.78 50.54
N GLU A 115 -23.96 20.53 50.94
CA GLU A 115 -23.73 20.16 52.34
C GLU A 115 -22.47 20.83 52.92
N LEU A 116 -21.46 21.08 52.09
CA LEU A 116 -20.20 21.71 52.48
C LEU A 116 -20.21 23.25 52.34
N GLU A 117 -21.35 23.85 51.99
CA GLU A 117 -21.50 25.30 51.75
C GLU A 117 -20.49 25.83 50.70
N LYS A 118 -20.19 25.03 49.67
CA LYS A 118 -19.28 25.38 48.57
C LYS A 118 -20.05 25.81 47.31
N PRO A 119 -19.42 26.63 46.44
CA PRO A 119 -20.01 27.00 45.16
C PRO A 119 -20.25 25.77 44.28
N LEU A 120 -21.40 25.74 43.60
CA LEU A 120 -21.83 24.62 42.76
C LEU A 120 -21.08 24.57 41.42
N LEU A 121 -20.95 23.37 40.87
CA LEU A 121 -20.44 23.16 39.51
C LEU A 121 -21.53 23.48 38.47
N PRO A 122 -21.13 23.96 37.27
CA PRO A 122 -22.08 24.17 36.17
C PRO A 122 -22.72 22.84 35.77
N SER A 123 -24.05 22.80 35.75
CA SER A 123 -24.83 21.72 35.16
C SER A 123 -25.34 22.18 33.80
N ALA A 124 -25.35 21.29 32.81
CA ALA A 124 -26.13 21.53 31.60
C ALA A 124 -27.62 21.52 31.99
N ASP A 125 -28.38 22.53 31.56
CA ASP A 125 -29.85 22.59 31.65
C ASP A 125 -30.51 21.66 30.62
#